data_AF-A0A8T7L1Y4-F1
#
_entry.id   AF-A0A8T7L1Y4-F1
#
_cell.length_a   1.000
_cell.length_b   1.000
_cell.length_c   1.000
_cell.angle_alpha   90.00
_cell.angle_beta   90.00
_cell.angle_gamma   90.00
#
_symmetry.space_group_name_H-M   'P 1'
#
loop_
_entity.id
_entity.type
_entity.pdbx_description
1 polymer ?
#
loop_
_entity_poly.entity_id
_entity_poly.type
_entity_poly.pdbx_seq_one_letter_code
_entity_poly.pdbx_strand_id
1 'polypeptide(L)'
;MSQNDTSDLVQELAAQLGETEDQPIKQLTAIIKYCGSDFAQQVFQEALAIEAKGGLLVKSGARRRTLGGVFFYLARKQVSPRLRRKIFGGPRSDDKPKEPPPPPLPPFNWPERAAIIRLLIDESGEVSTVKITLIGRPGRIETRKDLVITVMTHVAGAPTLPKGVPKPPETPTLYTVYIAAKQWKRIEPALDDPDDQLIIEGTASYDPEIQGVAVFAQSVTSKGLEKKKREAQKAGASAGEAAPAPAAPAAPKSLPPLPPLPADESPTAEESALLPDAPPEVNQKLAELYAAASLYRQKIATLASKPAGQQFGLEMTRKLLQNTEAEIATIEQKYSG
;
A
#
# COMPACT_ATOMS: atom_id res chain seq x y z
N MET A 1 13.49 5.16 48.34
CA MET A 1 14.84 4.58 48.53
C MET A 1 15.81 5.38 47.71
N SER A 2 16.80 5.96 48.36
CA SER A 2 17.86 6.72 47.70
C SER A 2 18.73 5.76 46.91
N GLN A 3 19.36 6.21 45.81
CA GLN A 3 20.24 5.34 45.00
C GLN A 3 21.40 4.76 45.82
N ASN A 4 21.83 5.45 46.89
CA ASN A 4 22.86 4.99 47.81
C ASN A 4 22.41 3.74 48.60
N ASP A 5 21.18 3.72 49.14
CA ASP A 5 20.63 2.59 49.91
C ASP A 5 20.59 1.28 49.10
N THR A 6 20.38 1.38 47.78
CA THR A 6 20.35 0.19 46.89
C THR A 6 21.76 -0.34 46.61
N SER A 7 22.74 0.54 46.47
CA SER A 7 24.13 0.16 46.24
C SER A 7 24.72 -0.55 47.46
N ASP A 8 24.46 -0.02 48.66
CA ASP A 8 24.97 -0.56 49.91
C ASP A 8 24.41 -1.96 50.18
N LEU A 9 23.11 -2.17 49.94
CA LEU A 9 22.47 -3.48 50.07
C LEU A 9 22.99 -4.51 49.07
N VAL A 10 23.28 -4.10 47.83
CA VAL A 10 23.88 -4.99 46.81
C VAL A 10 25.26 -5.46 47.28
N GLN A 11 26.09 -4.56 47.80
CA GLN A 11 27.42 -4.90 48.29
C GLN A 11 27.38 -5.83 49.50
N GLU A 12 26.48 -5.57 50.45
CA GLU A 12 26.26 -6.42 51.62
C GLU A 12 25.85 -7.84 51.22
N LEU A 13 24.81 -7.96 50.37
CA LEU A 13 24.32 -9.26 49.92
C LEU A 13 25.35 -9.99 49.04
N ALA A 14 26.08 -9.28 48.18
CA ALA A 14 27.15 -9.87 47.38
C ALA A 14 28.27 -10.45 48.26
N ALA A 15 28.69 -9.72 49.30
CA ALA A 15 29.68 -10.18 50.26
C ALA A 15 29.20 -11.43 51.02
N GLN A 16 27.94 -11.43 51.48
CA GLN A 16 27.36 -12.58 52.18
C GLN A 16 27.16 -13.81 51.28
N LEU A 17 26.89 -13.59 49.98
CA LEU A 17 26.74 -14.66 48.99
C LEU A 17 28.08 -15.17 48.44
N GLY A 18 29.18 -14.48 48.71
CA GLY A 18 30.51 -14.78 48.19
C GLY A 18 30.67 -14.46 46.70
N GLU A 19 29.87 -13.53 46.17
CA GLU A 19 29.84 -13.18 44.75
C GLU A 19 30.73 -11.97 44.47
N THR A 20 31.83 -12.20 43.76
CA THR A 20 32.81 -11.15 43.39
C THR A 20 32.81 -10.81 41.91
N GLU A 21 32.11 -11.61 41.09
CA GLU A 21 32.06 -11.43 39.66
C GLU A 21 31.04 -10.36 39.22
N ASP A 22 31.38 -9.61 38.18
CA ASP A 22 30.53 -8.54 37.61
C ASP A 22 29.13 -9.01 37.22
N GLN A 23 29.00 -10.25 36.74
CA GLN A 23 27.76 -10.78 36.22
C GLN A 23 26.74 -11.07 37.35
N PRO A 24 27.07 -11.86 38.39
CA PRO A 24 26.25 -12.02 39.59
C PRO A 24 25.86 -10.70 40.24
N ILE A 25 26.79 -9.74 40.36
CA ILE A 25 26.51 -8.43 40.95
C ILE A 25 25.46 -7.68 40.12
N LYS A 26 25.57 -7.68 38.79
CA LYS A 26 24.56 -7.09 37.90
C LYS A 26 23.18 -7.77 38.03
N GLN A 27 23.15 -9.09 38.22
CA GLN A 27 21.89 -9.82 38.45
C GLN A 27 21.28 -9.44 39.80
N LEU A 28 22.07 -9.35 40.85
CA LEU A 28 21.63 -8.95 42.19
C LEU A 28 21.05 -7.53 42.19
N THR A 29 21.74 -6.58 41.55
CA THR A 29 21.23 -5.23 41.32
C THR A 29 19.91 -5.24 40.56
N ALA A 30 19.78 -6.08 39.53
CA ALA A 30 18.54 -6.21 38.76
C ALA A 30 17.41 -6.83 39.59
N ILE A 31 17.69 -7.81 40.45
CA ILE A 31 16.71 -8.41 41.37
C ILE A 31 16.18 -7.34 42.31
N ILE A 32 17.04 -6.60 42.99
CA ILE A 32 16.60 -5.55 43.94
C ILE A 32 15.84 -4.45 43.20
N LYS A 33 16.32 -4.02 42.02
CA LYS A 33 15.67 -2.98 41.22
C LYS A 33 14.28 -3.37 40.73
N TYR A 34 14.07 -4.61 40.30
CA TYR A 34 12.81 -5.04 39.67
C TYR A 34 11.86 -5.79 40.61
N CYS A 35 12.37 -6.35 41.72
CA CYS A 35 11.60 -7.16 42.66
C CYS A 35 11.57 -6.58 44.08
N GLY A 36 12.41 -5.58 44.38
CA GLY A 36 12.49 -4.94 45.69
C GLY A 36 13.52 -5.57 46.64
N SER A 37 13.92 -4.80 47.66
CA SER A 37 14.86 -5.23 48.71
C SER A 37 14.31 -6.39 49.53
N ASP A 38 13.03 -6.33 49.90
CA ASP A 38 12.38 -7.29 50.80
C ASP A 38 12.34 -8.67 50.15
N PHE A 39 12.08 -8.72 48.84
CA PHE A 39 12.16 -9.93 48.04
C PHE A 39 13.59 -10.50 48.04
N ALA A 40 14.60 -9.68 47.82
CA ALA A 40 15.99 -10.13 47.81
C ALA A 40 16.40 -10.68 49.19
N GLN A 41 16.03 -10.01 50.28
CA GLN A 41 16.30 -10.47 51.64
C GLN A 41 15.54 -11.76 51.97
N GLN A 42 14.28 -11.89 51.58
CA GLN A 42 13.50 -13.11 51.78
C GLN A 42 14.16 -14.30 51.07
N VAL A 43 14.51 -14.15 49.80
CA VAL A 43 15.18 -15.21 49.02
C VAL A 43 16.55 -15.56 49.61
N PHE A 44 17.26 -14.58 50.17
CA PHE A 44 18.52 -14.80 50.87
C PHE A 44 18.34 -15.65 52.14
N GLN A 45 17.35 -15.33 52.98
CA GLN A 45 17.02 -16.13 54.17
C GLN A 45 16.59 -17.55 53.82
N GLU A 46 15.80 -17.72 52.75
CA GLU A 46 15.44 -19.03 52.23
C GLU A 46 16.67 -19.82 51.73
N ALA A 47 17.62 -19.15 51.09
CA ALA A 47 18.87 -19.77 50.65
C ALA A 47 19.71 -20.27 51.84
N LEU A 48 19.83 -19.47 52.91
CA LEU A 48 20.49 -19.89 54.16
C LEU A 48 19.80 -21.10 54.80
N ALA A 49 18.47 -21.11 54.85
CA ALA A 49 17.72 -22.22 55.41
C ALA A 49 17.88 -23.53 54.59
N ILE A 50 18.02 -23.43 53.27
CA ILE A 50 18.30 -24.59 52.40
C ILE A 50 19.75 -25.07 52.56
N GLU A 51 20.69 -24.15 52.69
CA GLU A 51 22.10 -24.46 52.91
C GLU A 51 22.30 -25.21 54.24
N ALA A 52 21.69 -24.73 55.33
CA ALA A 52 21.67 -25.40 56.63
C ALA A 52 21.05 -26.81 56.60
N LYS A 53 20.16 -27.10 55.64
CA LYS A 53 19.54 -28.42 55.44
C LYS A 53 20.35 -29.35 54.51
N GLY A 54 21.60 -28.99 54.19
CA GLY A 54 22.50 -29.78 53.36
C GLY A 54 22.61 -29.30 51.90
N GLY A 55 22.01 -28.16 51.57
CA GLY A 55 22.15 -27.48 50.27
C GLY A 55 21.34 -28.11 49.12
N LEU A 56 21.56 -27.60 47.91
CA LEU A 56 20.85 -28.04 46.70
C LEU A 56 21.83 -28.52 45.62
N LEU A 57 21.54 -29.61 44.93
CA LEU A 57 22.35 -30.08 43.81
C LEU A 57 22.15 -29.26 42.52
N VAL A 58 23.18 -29.21 41.68
CA VAL A 58 23.07 -28.67 40.31
C VAL A 58 22.23 -29.64 39.46
N LYS A 59 21.59 -29.16 38.40
CA LYS A 59 20.67 -29.97 37.55
C LYS A 59 21.32 -31.23 36.96
N SER A 60 22.64 -31.21 36.77
CA SER A 60 23.43 -32.37 36.31
C SER A 60 23.73 -33.40 37.41
N GLY A 61 23.38 -33.13 38.68
CA GLY A 61 23.68 -33.99 39.83
C GLY A 61 25.15 -34.00 40.27
N ALA A 62 26.06 -33.42 39.48
CA ALA A 62 27.50 -33.57 39.64
C ALA A 62 28.12 -32.84 40.86
N ARG A 63 27.46 -31.79 41.37
CA ARG A 63 27.96 -31.00 42.51
C ARG A 63 26.83 -30.32 43.28
N ARG A 64 27.11 -29.95 44.53
CA ARG A 64 26.27 -29.04 45.33
C ARG A 64 26.42 -27.60 44.82
N ARG A 65 25.34 -26.83 44.87
CA ARG A 65 25.32 -25.39 44.61
C ARG A 65 25.95 -24.67 45.79
N THR A 66 26.66 -23.58 45.49
CA THR A 66 27.09 -22.59 46.49
C THR A 66 25.88 -21.83 47.03
N LEU A 67 26.03 -21.12 48.15
CA LEU A 67 24.96 -20.28 48.71
C LEU A 67 24.41 -19.28 47.67
N GLY A 68 25.30 -18.58 46.95
CA GLY A 68 24.96 -17.76 45.78
C GLY A 68 24.21 -18.51 44.69
N GLY A 69 24.67 -19.72 44.36
CA GLY A 69 24.01 -20.60 43.38
C GLY A 69 22.62 -21.08 43.81
N VAL A 70 22.34 -21.19 45.13
CA VAL A 70 21.01 -21.47 45.68
C VAL A 70 20.14 -20.23 45.61
N PHE A 71 20.66 -19.07 46.01
CA PHE A 71 19.97 -17.79 45.93
C PHE A 71 19.46 -17.48 44.51
N PHE A 72 20.34 -17.49 43.50
CA PHE A 72 19.93 -17.20 42.12
C PHE A 72 18.97 -18.26 41.55
N TYR A 73 19.07 -19.51 42.03
CA TYR A 73 18.13 -20.56 41.64
C TYR A 73 16.72 -20.30 42.19
N LEU A 74 16.60 -19.92 43.46
CA LEU A 74 15.34 -19.55 44.09
C LEU A 74 14.75 -18.28 43.46
N ALA A 75 15.55 -17.22 43.34
CA ALA A 75 15.14 -15.97 42.71
C ALA A 75 14.61 -16.23 41.28
N ARG A 76 15.31 -17.03 40.49
CA ARG A 76 14.86 -17.35 39.12
C ARG A 76 13.53 -18.10 39.09
N LYS A 77 13.24 -18.96 40.09
CA LYS A 77 11.97 -19.69 40.18
C LYS A 77 10.81 -18.80 40.61
N GLN A 78 11.02 -17.93 41.58
CA GLN A 78 9.97 -17.11 42.19
C GLN A 78 9.61 -15.87 41.35
N VAL A 79 10.54 -15.39 40.52
CA VAL A 79 10.30 -14.24 39.64
C VAL A 79 9.44 -14.61 38.42
N SER A 80 8.50 -13.71 38.05
CA SER A 80 7.62 -13.87 36.88
C SER A 80 8.39 -14.03 35.56
N PRO A 81 7.84 -14.73 34.54
CA PRO A 81 8.53 -14.94 33.27
C PRO A 81 9.02 -13.66 32.58
N ARG A 82 8.27 -12.56 32.72
CA ARG A 82 8.60 -11.25 32.13
C ARG A 82 9.82 -10.61 32.80
N LEU A 83 9.90 -10.66 34.12
CA LEU A 83 11.04 -10.13 34.88
C LEU A 83 12.25 -11.05 34.81
N ARG A 84 12.03 -12.38 34.73
CA ARG A 84 13.09 -13.38 34.58
C ARG A 84 13.97 -13.10 33.35
N ARG A 85 13.36 -12.75 32.22
CA ARG A 85 14.12 -12.38 31.00
C ARG A 85 14.92 -11.09 31.16
N LYS A 86 14.40 -10.11 31.92
CA LYS A 86 15.11 -8.84 32.20
C LYS A 86 16.28 -9.01 33.17
N ILE A 87 16.16 -9.91 34.14
CA ILE A 87 17.15 -10.12 35.20
C ILE A 87 18.23 -11.14 34.78
N PHE A 88 17.82 -12.27 34.21
CA PHE A 88 18.71 -13.41 33.92
C PHE A 88 19.01 -13.61 32.43
N GLY A 89 18.50 -12.72 31.57
CA GLY A 89 18.55 -12.87 30.11
C GLY A 89 17.55 -13.91 29.57
N GLY A 90 17.37 -13.91 28.25
CA GLY A 90 16.72 -14.99 27.50
C GLY A 90 17.77 -15.83 26.75
N PRO A 91 17.40 -17.01 26.21
CA PRO A 91 18.24 -17.68 25.23
C PRO A 91 18.62 -16.69 24.13
N ARG A 92 19.90 -16.62 23.79
CA ARG A 92 20.37 -15.77 22.67
C ARG A 92 19.65 -16.25 21.42
N SER A 93 19.17 -15.31 20.61
CA SER A 93 18.58 -15.59 19.29
C SER A 93 19.51 -16.40 18.36
N ASP A 94 20.81 -16.45 18.70
CA ASP A 94 21.85 -17.15 17.96
C ASP A 94 21.81 -18.68 18.13
N ASP A 95 21.04 -19.21 19.10
CA ASP A 95 20.91 -20.66 19.34
C ASP A 95 19.73 -21.30 18.57
N LYS A 96 18.99 -20.54 17.75
CA LYS A 96 18.08 -21.17 16.79
C LYS A 96 18.90 -21.73 15.63
N PRO A 97 18.75 -23.03 15.27
CA PRO A 97 19.31 -23.56 14.04
C PRO A 97 18.88 -22.64 12.89
N LYS A 98 19.85 -21.99 12.26
CA LYS A 98 19.61 -21.17 11.08
C LYS A 98 19.20 -22.15 9.99
N GLU A 99 17.93 -22.13 9.57
CA GLU A 99 17.52 -22.90 8.41
C GLU A 99 18.49 -22.60 7.27
N PRO A 100 18.98 -23.64 6.55
CA PRO A 100 19.82 -23.41 5.40
C PRO A 100 19.09 -22.46 4.45
N PRO A 101 19.78 -21.45 3.88
CA PRO A 101 19.14 -20.54 2.95
C PRO A 101 18.52 -21.34 1.81
N PRO A 102 17.36 -20.92 1.28
CA PRO A 102 16.76 -21.58 0.13
C PRO A 102 17.77 -21.62 -1.03
N PRO A 103 17.71 -22.65 -1.89
CA PRO A 103 18.57 -22.73 -3.06
C PRO A 103 18.40 -21.45 -3.91
N PRO A 104 19.49 -20.95 -4.53
CA PRO A 104 19.40 -19.78 -5.38
C PRO A 104 18.45 -20.06 -6.54
N LEU A 105 17.56 -19.09 -6.82
CA LEU A 105 16.68 -19.17 -7.98
C LEU A 105 17.51 -19.14 -9.28
N PRO A 106 17.07 -19.83 -10.35
CA PRO A 106 17.77 -19.80 -11.63
C PRO A 106 17.84 -18.37 -12.19
N PRO A 107 18.93 -18.02 -12.91
CA PRO A 107 19.03 -16.72 -13.55
C PRO A 107 17.99 -16.57 -14.66
N PHE A 108 17.42 -15.39 -14.80
CA PHE A 108 16.50 -15.09 -15.88
C PHE A 108 17.23 -14.87 -17.21
N ASN A 109 16.82 -15.59 -18.26
CA ASN A 109 17.38 -15.51 -19.60
C ASN A 109 16.38 -14.88 -20.59
N TRP A 110 16.75 -13.78 -21.25
CA TRP A 110 15.81 -12.99 -22.06
C TRP A 110 15.20 -13.72 -23.28
N PRO A 111 15.95 -14.54 -24.04
CA PRO A 111 15.39 -15.42 -25.06
C PRO A 111 14.30 -16.38 -24.56
N GLU A 112 14.36 -16.82 -23.30
CA GLU A 112 13.42 -17.80 -22.73
C GLU A 112 12.10 -17.17 -22.26
N ARG A 113 12.02 -15.83 -22.22
CA ARG A 113 10.87 -15.08 -21.70
C ARG A 113 9.54 -15.50 -22.33
N ALA A 114 9.52 -15.81 -23.62
CA ALA A 114 8.30 -16.13 -24.34
C ALA A 114 7.70 -17.45 -23.86
N ALA A 115 8.55 -18.44 -23.55
CA ALA A 115 8.10 -19.71 -22.98
C ALA A 115 7.55 -19.52 -21.57
N ILE A 116 8.25 -18.72 -20.75
CA ILE A 116 7.80 -18.40 -19.38
C ILE A 116 6.44 -17.68 -19.41
N ILE A 117 6.31 -16.62 -20.20
CA ILE A 117 5.08 -15.83 -20.28
C ILE A 117 3.91 -16.68 -20.78
N ARG A 118 4.11 -17.56 -21.76
CA ARG A 118 3.05 -18.45 -22.25
C ARG A 118 2.44 -19.31 -21.16
N LEU A 119 3.25 -19.82 -20.23
CA LEU A 119 2.76 -20.60 -19.09
C LEU A 119 1.94 -19.76 -18.10
N LEU A 120 2.20 -18.45 -18.04
CA LEU A 120 1.52 -17.52 -17.11
C LEU A 120 0.22 -16.95 -17.68
N ILE A 121 -0.02 -17.04 -18.99
CA ILE A 121 -1.22 -16.49 -19.62
C ILE A 121 -2.49 -17.19 -19.10
N ASP A 122 -2.42 -18.50 -18.88
CA ASP A 122 -3.55 -19.32 -18.42
C ASP A 122 -3.99 -18.97 -16.98
N GLU A 123 -3.08 -18.41 -16.18
CA GLU A 123 -3.32 -17.93 -14.81
C GLU A 123 -3.19 -16.40 -14.72
N SER A 124 -3.61 -15.70 -15.78
CA SER A 124 -3.52 -14.24 -15.82
C SER A 124 -4.43 -13.56 -14.79
N GLY A 125 -3.92 -12.53 -14.14
CA GLY A 125 -4.71 -11.66 -13.26
C GLY A 125 -5.46 -10.57 -14.03
N GLU A 126 -6.34 -9.84 -13.33
CA GLU A 126 -7.13 -8.76 -13.90
C GLU A 126 -6.44 -7.39 -13.74
N VAL A 127 -6.48 -6.56 -14.80
CA VAL A 127 -6.04 -5.16 -14.77
C VAL A 127 -7.25 -4.24 -14.85
N SER A 128 -7.50 -3.47 -13.79
CA SER A 128 -8.67 -2.59 -13.70
C SER A 128 -8.49 -1.20 -14.32
N THR A 129 -7.26 -0.72 -14.45
CA THR A 129 -6.99 0.61 -15.02
C THR A 129 -5.62 0.67 -15.68
N VAL A 130 -5.59 1.17 -16.92
CA VAL A 130 -4.36 1.48 -17.65
C VAL A 130 -4.39 2.94 -18.06
N LYS A 131 -3.36 3.68 -17.64
CA LYS A 131 -3.10 5.06 -18.05
C LYS A 131 -1.75 5.13 -18.74
N ILE A 132 -1.69 5.79 -19.89
CA ILE A 132 -0.45 6.09 -20.62
C ILE A 132 -0.26 7.60 -20.70
N THR A 133 1.00 8.04 -20.66
CA THR A 133 1.39 9.42 -20.95
C THR A 133 2.42 9.43 -22.07
N LEU A 134 2.09 10.08 -23.19
CA LEU A 134 3.02 10.34 -24.28
C LEU A 134 3.52 11.78 -24.21
N ILE A 135 4.83 11.97 -24.34
CA ILE A 135 5.44 13.30 -24.40
C ILE A 135 6.31 13.37 -25.64
N GLY A 136 6.02 14.32 -26.51
CA GLY A 136 6.78 14.50 -27.74
C GLY A 136 6.07 15.36 -28.76
N ARG A 137 6.65 15.46 -29.94
CA ARG A 137 6.06 16.22 -31.04
C ARG A 137 5.27 15.30 -31.96
N PRO A 138 4.02 15.65 -32.31
CA PRO A 138 3.25 14.85 -33.26
C PRO A 138 3.88 14.93 -34.66
N GLY A 139 3.70 13.88 -35.45
CA GLY A 139 4.02 13.88 -36.87
C GLY A 139 2.96 14.63 -37.69
N ARG A 140 2.63 14.07 -38.87
CA ARG A 140 1.55 14.61 -39.70
C ARG A 140 0.21 14.50 -38.97
N ILE A 141 -0.57 15.58 -39.04
CA ILE A 141 -1.91 15.68 -38.47
C ILE A 141 -2.96 15.41 -39.56
N GLU A 142 -3.90 14.52 -39.27
CA GLU A 142 -5.09 14.28 -40.08
C GLU A 142 -6.32 14.76 -39.29
N THR A 143 -7.05 15.73 -39.83
CA THR A 143 -8.25 16.28 -39.19
C THR A 143 -9.51 15.75 -39.84
N ARG A 144 -10.40 15.21 -39.03
CA ARG A 144 -11.78 14.83 -39.36
C ARG A 144 -12.75 15.68 -38.55
N LYS A 145 -14.05 15.54 -38.79
CA LYS A 145 -15.11 16.39 -38.20
C LYS A 145 -14.90 16.64 -36.70
N ASP A 146 -14.86 15.57 -35.91
CA ASP A 146 -14.78 15.64 -34.44
C ASP A 146 -13.50 14.99 -33.87
N LEU A 147 -12.58 14.60 -34.76
CA LEU A 147 -11.43 13.76 -34.44
C LEU A 147 -10.17 14.27 -35.15
N VAL A 148 -9.06 14.26 -34.44
CA VAL A 148 -7.72 14.50 -34.96
C VAL A 148 -6.89 13.24 -34.74
N ILE A 149 -6.21 12.78 -35.78
CA ILE A 149 -5.38 11.59 -35.78
C ILE A 149 -3.94 12.02 -36.06
N THR A 150 -3.01 11.52 -35.25
CA THR A 150 -1.57 11.70 -35.49
C THR A 150 -0.82 10.43 -35.10
N VAL A 151 0.38 10.30 -35.62
CA VAL A 151 1.29 9.21 -35.29
C VAL A 151 2.53 9.76 -34.58
N MET A 152 3.04 8.99 -33.63
CA MET A 152 4.28 9.24 -32.90
C MET A 152 5.08 7.93 -32.82
N THR A 153 6.40 8.03 -32.81
CA THR A 153 7.29 6.86 -32.65
C THR A 153 8.17 7.06 -31.44
N HIS A 154 8.34 6.02 -30.64
CA HIS A 154 9.21 6.05 -29.47
C HIS A 154 10.08 4.81 -29.40
N VAL A 155 11.37 5.01 -29.15
CA VAL A 155 12.32 3.97 -28.80
C VAL A 155 12.55 4.08 -27.30
N ALA A 156 12.23 3.03 -26.54
CA ALA A 156 12.36 3.04 -25.08
C ALA A 156 13.79 3.35 -24.60
N GLY A 157 14.80 3.16 -25.46
CA GLY A 157 16.20 3.47 -25.20
C GLY A 157 16.77 2.62 -24.07
N ALA A 158 17.72 3.17 -23.32
CA ALA A 158 18.27 2.58 -22.10
C ALA A 158 17.68 3.26 -20.85
N PRO A 159 16.42 2.97 -20.46
CA PRO A 159 15.83 3.56 -19.27
C PRO A 159 16.58 3.11 -18.02
N THR A 160 16.62 3.96 -17.00
CA THR A 160 17.14 3.59 -15.68
C THR A 160 16.15 2.64 -15.00
N LEU A 161 16.30 1.34 -15.29
CA LEU A 161 15.48 0.29 -14.71
C LEU A 161 16.11 -0.30 -13.45
N PRO A 162 15.29 -0.75 -12.48
CA PRO A 162 15.79 -1.48 -11.32
C PRO A 162 16.56 -2.75 -11.71
N LYS A 163 17.51 -3.16 -10.86
CA LYS A 163 18.26 -4.41 -11.05
C LYS A 163 17.30 -5.60 -11.13
N GLY A 164 17.46 -6.42 -12.17
CA GLY A 164 16.64 -7.61 -12.40
C GLY A 164 15.47 -7.40 -13.37
N VAL A 165 15.11 -6.15 -13.69
CA VAL A 165 14.14 -5.86 -14.76
C VAL A 165 14.85 -5.96 -16.11
N PRO A 166 14.31 -6.71 -17.07
CA PRO A 166 14.94 -6.82 -18.38
C PRO A 166 14.85 -5.52 -19.17
N LYS A 167 15.84 -5.29 -20.04
CA LYS A 167 15.86 -4.12 -20.91
C LYS A 167 14.80 -4.26 -22.01
N PRO A 168 14.04 -3.20 -22.30
CA PRO A 168 13.09 -3.22 -23.40
C PRO A 168 13.82 -3.36 -24.75
N PRO A 169 13.14 -3.85 -25.79
CA PRO A 169 13.71 -3.86 -27.13
C PRO A 169 13.97 -2.43 -27.64
N GLU A 170 15.02 -2.27 -28.44
CA GLU A 170 15.38 -0.99 -29.09
C GLU A 170 14.55 -0.74 -30.36
N THR A 171 13.64 -1.66 -30.71
CA THR A 171 12.74 -1.52 -31.85
C THR A 171 11.78 -0.34 -31.62
N PRO A 172 11.69 0.62 -32.57
CA PRO A 172 10.76 1.73 -32.46
C PRO A 172 9.32 1.23 -32.36
N THR A 173 8.59 1.71 -31.35
CA THR A 173 7.16 1.42 -31.17
C THR A 173 6.34 2.54 -31.80
N LEU A 174 5.37 2.17 -32.62
CA LEU A 174 4.41 3.07 -33.27
C LEU A 174 3.24 3.37 -32.33
N TYR A 175 2.90 4.64 -32.18
CA TYR A 175 1.75 5.12 -31.45
C TYR A 175 0.82 5.91 -32.37
N THR A 176 -0.42 5.47 -32.50
CA THR A 176 -1.49 6.22 -33.17
C THR A 176 -2.33 6.90 -32.12
N VAL A 177 -2.45 8.22 -32.19
CA VAL A 177 -3.15 9.01 -31.19
C VAL A 177 -4.44 9.58 -31.77
N TYR A 178 -5.53 9.31 -31.07
CA TYR A 178 -6.86 9.83 -31.35
C TYR A 178 -7.17 10.96 -30.36
N ILE A 179 -7.35 12.18 -30.89
CA ILE A 179 -7.56 13.41 -30.10
C ILE A 179 -8.90 14.02 -30.48
N ALA A 180 -9.73 14.38 -29.51
CA ALA A 180 -10.97 15.09 -29.79
C ALA A 180 -10.67 16.46 -30.42
N ALA A 181 -11.34 16.83 -31.51
CA ALA A 181 -11.08 18.07 -32.24
C ALA A 181 -11.17 19.33 -31.35
N LYS A 182 -12.05 19.31 -30.34
CA LYS A 182 -12.18 20.39 -29.34
C LYS A 182 -10.93 20.58 -28.48
N GLN A 183 -10.24 19.48 -28.14
CA GLN A 183 -8.97 19.54 -27.40
C GLN A 183 -7.85 20.04 -28.32
N TRP A 184 -7.81 19.54 -29.56
CA TRP A 184 -6.82 19.94 -30.56
C TRP A 184 -6.80 21.45 -30.81
N LYS A 185 -7.98 22.06 -31.05
CA LYS A 185 -8.11 23.51 -31.29
C LYS A 185 -7.50 24.40 -30.22
N ARG A 186 -7.34 23.90 -28.99
CA ARG A 186 -6.74 24.67 -27.87
C ARG A 186 -5.22 24.60 -27.86
N ILE A 187 -4.64 23.54 -28.41
CA ILE A 187 -3.21 23.25 -28.34
C ILE A 187 -2.48 23.46 -29.66
N GLU A 188 -3.20 23.44 -30.79
CA GLU A 188 -2.63 23.63 -32.12
C GLU A 188 -1.75 24.89 -32.23
N PRO A 189 -2.15 26.08 -31.73
CA PRO A 189 -1.29 27.26 -31.79
C PRO A 189 0.00 27.14 -30.97
N ALA A 190 0.04 26.25 -29.97
CA ALA A 190 1.25 26.04 -29.18
C ALA A 190 2.32 25.27 -29.97
N LEU A 191 1.93 24.54 -31.02
CA LEU A 191 2.84 23.76 -31.86
C LEU A 191 3.51 24.57 -32.98
N ASP A 192 3.16 25.85 -33.13
CA ASP A 192 3.90 26.81 -33.95
C ASP A 192 5.34 26.97 -33.45
N ASP A 193 5.56 26.81 -32.13
CA ASP A 193 6.90 26.73 -31.54
C ASP A 193 7.53 25.36 -31.88
N PRO A 194 8.68 25.34 -32.58
CA PRO A 194 9.31 24.09 -32.96
C PRO A 194 9.82 23.24 -31.80
N ASP A 195 10.05 23.85 -30.64
CA ASP A 195 10.59 23.19 -29.46
C ASP A 195 9.50 22.75 -28.46
N ASP A 196 8.25 23.17 -28.67
CA ASP A 196 7.14 22.73 -27.82
C ASP A 196 6.77 21.27 -28.11
N GLN A 197 6.36 20.57 -27.05
CA GLN A 197 6.02 19.16 -27.08
C GLN A 197 4.64 18.96 -26.47
N LEU A 198 3.84 18.10 -27.11
CA LEU A 198 2.59 17.64 -26.54
C LEU A 198 2.85 16.77 -25.32
N ILE A 199 1.93 16.87 -24.37
CA ILE A 199 1.75 15.94 -23.25
C ILE A 199 0.34 15.38 -23.41
N ILE A 200 0.26 14.10 -23.70
CA ILE A 200 -0.97 13.38 -24.04
C ILE A 200 -1.19 12.33 -22.98
N GLU A 201 -2.32 12.38 -22.28
CA GLU A 201 -2.72 11.37 -21.31
C GLU A 201 -4.00 10.67 -21.78
N GLY A 202 -4.03 9.35 -21.63
CA GLY A 202 -5.21 8.58 -22.01
C GLY A 202 -5.07 7.10 -21.71
N THR A 203 -5.86 6.31 -22.42
CA THR A 203 -5.82 4.84 -22.37
C THR A 203 -5.22 4.31 -23.66
N ALA A 204 -4.45 3.24 -23.55
CA ALA A 204 -3.81 2.58 -24.68
C ALA A 204 -4.43 1.20 -24.93
N SER A 205 -4.52 0.83 -26.20
CA SER A 205 -4.81 -0.53 -26.66
C SER A 205 -3.81 -0.93 -27.73
N TYR A 206 -3.48 -2.22 -27.82
CA TYR A 206 -2.80 -2.73 -29.01
C TYR A 206 -3.80 -2.73 -30.18
N ASP A 207 -3.35 -2.25 -31.34
CA ASP A 207 -4.09 -2.25 -32.59
C ASP A 207 -3.45 -3.26 -33.55
N PRO A 208 -4.13 -4.40 -33.82
CA PRO A 208 -3.57 -5.46 -34.64
C PRO A 208 -3.47 -5.10 -36.13
N GLU A 209 -4.30 -4.16 -36.63
CA GLU A 209 -4.31 -3.81 -38.05
C GLU A 209 -3.06 -3.02 -38.45
N ILE A 210 -2.62 -2.11 -37.57
CA ILE A 210 -1.43 -1.28 -37.79
C ILE A 210 -0.19 -1.78 -37.03
N GLN A 211 -0.32 -2.90 -36.30
CA GLN A 211 0.72 -3.49 -35.45
C GLN A 211 1.36 -2.47 -34.49
N GLY A 212 0.53 -1.66 -33.84
CA GLY A 212 0.97 -0.53 -33.03
C GLY A 212 0.14 -0.34 -31.76
N VAL A 213 0.42 0.76 -31.04
CA VAL A 213 -0.35 1.14 -29.86
C VAL A 213 -1.30 2.28 -30.23
N ALA A 214 -2.60 2.04 -30.15
CA ALA A 214 -3.63 3.07 -30.24
C ALA A 214 -3.78 3.77 -28.88
N VAL A 215 -3.71 5.09 -28.87
CA VAL A 215 -3.87 5.93 -27.68
C VAL A 215 -5.11 6.82 -27.85
N PHE A 216 -6.08 6.63 -26.97
CA PHE A 216 -7.31 7.41 -26.91
C PHE A 216 -7.12 8.52 -25.89
N ALA A 217 -6.88 9.74 -26.38
CA ALA A 217 -6.54 10.86 -25.52
C ALA A 217 -7.74 11.28 -24.66
N GLN A 218 -7.52 11.33 -23.36
CA GLN A 218 -8.46 11.89 -22.38
C GLN A 218 -8.09 13.33 -22.05
N SER A 219 -6.79 13.66 -22.08
CA SER A 219 -6.25 15.00 -21.88
C SER A 219 -5.09 15.25 -22.83
N VAL A 220 -5.05 16.46 -23.41
CA VAL A 220 -3.94 16.93 -24.25
C VAL A 220 -3.58 18.35 -23.84
N THR A 221 -2.30 18.56 -23.57
CA THR A 221 -1.70 19.88 -23.31
C THR A 221 -0.32 19.94 -23.99
N SER A 222 0.37 21.07 -23.89
CA SER A 222 1.78 21.20 -24.31
C SER A 222 2.66 21.56 -23.12
N LYS A 223 3.97 21.34 -23.23
CA LYS A 223 4.94 21.77 -22.21
C LYS A 223 4.89 23.27 -22.00
N GLY A 224 4.78 24.05 -23.07
CA GLY A 224 4.65 25.50 -23.02
C GLY A 224 3.39 25.95 -22.26
N LEU A 225 2.24 25.35 -22.56
CA LEU A 225 0.97 25.66 -21.88
C LEU A 225 0.98 25.26 -20.41
N GLU A 226 1.53 24.09 -20.08
CA GLU A 226 1.62 23.61 -18.70
C GLU A 226 2.58 24.47 -17.85
N LYS A 227 3.69 24.93 -18.44
CA LYS A 227 4.61 25.88 -17.81
C LYS A 227 3.91 27.20 -17.50
N LYS A 228 3.22 27.80 -18.46
CA LYS A 228 2.45 29.05 -18.26
C LYS A 228 1.39 28.90 -17.17
N LYS A 229 0.67 27.77 -17.16
CA LYS A 229 -0.33 27.46 -16.13
C LYS A 229 0.30 27.36 -14.74
N ARG A 230 1.45 26.69 -14.60
CA ARG A 230 2.18 26.56 -13.34
C ARG A 230 2.73 27.91 -12.85
N GLU A 231 3.21 28.76 -13.75
CA GLU A 231 3.68 30.11 -13.43
C GLU A 231 2.53 31.00 -12.95
N ALA A 232 1.36 30.96 -13.62
CA ALA A 232 0.16 31.67 -13.19
C ALA A 232 -0.33 31.22 -11.81
N GLN A 233 -0.28 29.91 -11.51
CA GLN A 233 -0.64 29.36 -10.20
C GLN A 233 0.33 29.81 -9.10
N LYS A 234 1.64 29.88 -9.40
CA LYS A 234 2.63 30.38 -8.44
C LYS A 234 2.46 31.88 -8.17
N ALA A 235 2.20 32.69 -9.21
CA ALA A 235 1.97 34.12 -9.07
C ALA A 235 0.67 34.44 -8.29
N GLY A 236 -0.38 33.63 -8.47
CA GLY A 236 -1.62 33.75 -7.70
C GLY A 236 -1.47 33.39 -6.22
N ALA A 237 -0.60 32.42 -5.89
CA ALA A 237 -0.33 32.05 -4.50
C ALA A 237 0.48 33.11 -3.73
N SER A 238 1.32 33.91 -4.41
CA SER A 238 2.10 34.99 -3.79
C SER A 238 1.31 36.28 -3.50
N ALA A 239 0.06 36.41 -3.96
CA ALA A 239 -0.77 37.60 -3.77
C ALA A 239 -1.78 37.49 -2.61
N GLY A 240 -1.83 36.34 -1.92
CA GLY A 240 -2.77 36.10 -0.83
C GLY A 240 -2.12 35.43 0.36
N GLU A 241 -1.38 36.19 1.18
CA GLU A 241 -0.92 35.70 2.49
C GLU A 241 -0.99 36.81 3.56
N ALA A 242 -2.17 36.92 4.18
CA ALA A 242 -2.37 37.40 5.55
C ALA A 242 -3.64 36.74 6.13
N ALA A 243 -3.59 35.41 6.32
CA ALA A 243 -4.52 34.65 7.17
C ALA A 243 -3.82 33.35 7.60
N PRO A 244 -4.07 32.84 8.82
CA PRO A 244 -3.16 31.91 9.48
C PRO A 244 -3.16 30.53 8.82
N ALA A 245 -2.01 29.88 8.91
CA ALA A 245 -1.66 28.61 8.29
C ALA A 245 -2.75 27.53 8.38
N PRO A 246 -3.18 26.93 7.25
CA PRO A 246 -3.71 25.58 7.26
C PRO A 246 -2.54 24.58 7.38
N ALA A 247 -2.78 23.56 8.19
CA ALA A 247 -1.85 22.47 8.43
C ALA A 247 -1.36 21.80 7.13
N ALA A 248 -0.14 21.26 7.21
CA ALA A 248 0.60 20.58 6.16
C ALA A 248 -0.25 19.70 5.21
N PRO A 249 0.04 19.68 3.89
CA PRO A 249 -0.65 18.79 2.97
C PRO A 249 -0.30 17.34 3.32
N ALA A 250 -1.30 16.60 3.77
CA ALA A 250 -1.21 15.17 3.98
C ALA A 250 -0.88 14.48 2.64
N ALA A 251 0.03 13.51 2.71
CA ALA A 251 0.34 12.59 1.63
C ALA A 251 -0.93 12.03 0.96
N PRO A 252 -0.90 11.72 -0.35
CA PRO A 252 -2.04 11.15 -1.05
C PRO A 252 -2.45 9.84 -0.35
N LYS A 253 -3.60 9.87 0.33
CA LYS A 253 -4.19 8.70 0.96
C LYS A 253 -4.61 7.76 -0.15
N SER A 254 -3.95 6.60 -0.21
CA SER A 254 -4.43 5.43 -0.92
C SER A 254 -5.88 5.17 -0.51
N LEU A 255 -6.75 5.01 -1.50
CA LEU A 255 -8.09 4.48 -1.29
C LEU A 255 -7.95 3.11 -0.59
N PRO A 256 -8.74 2.83 0.46
CA PRO A 256 -8.76 1.49 1.03
C PRO A 256 -9.24 0.50 -0.04
N PRO A 257 -8.77 -0.77 0.02
CA PRO A 257 -9.16 -1.79 -0.95
C PRO A 257 -10.68 -1.94 -0.92
N LEU A 258 -11.29 -2.06 -2.10
CA LEU A 258 -12.65 -2.56 -2.21
C LEU A 258 -12.74 -3.90 -1.48
N PRO A 259 -13.72 -4.10 -0.58
CA PRO A 259 -13.99 -5.43 -0.06
C PRO A 259 -14.35 -6.34 -1.24
N PRO A 260 -13.96 -7.63 -1.19
CA PRO A 260 -14.34 -8.59 -2.21
C PRO A 260 -15.87 -8.62 -2.32
N LEU A 261 -16.36 -8.58 -3.56
CA LEU A 261 -17.77 -8.82 -3.83
C LEU A 261 -18.13 -10.18 -3.21
N PRO A 262 -19.19 -10.27 -2.39
CA PRO A 262 -19.72 -11.57 -2.03
C PRO A 262 -20.10 -12.29 -3.33
N ALA A 263 -19.46 -13.44 -3.54
CA ALA A 263 -20.00 -14.46 -4.44
C ALA A 263 -21.36 -14.89 -3.87
N ASP A 264 -22.33 -15.07 -4.76
CA ASP A 264 -23.72 -15.42 -4.46
C ASP A 264 -24.54 -14.33 -3.75
N GLU A 265 -24.96 -13.33 -4.51
CA GLU A 265 -26.35 -12.88 -4.46
C GLU A 265 -26.67 -12.24 -5.82
N SER A 266 -27.38 -12.98 -6.67
CA SER A 266 -27.98 -12.44 -7.88
C SER A 266 -28.79 -11.20 -7.48
N PRO A 267 -28.63 -10.05 -8.16
CA PRO A 267 -29.46 -8.90 -7.86
C PRO A 267 -30.92 -9.32 -8.08
N THR A 268 -31.71 -9.23 -7.01
CA THR A 268 -33.16 -9.39 -7.05
C THR A 268 -33.65 -8.54 -8.22
N ALA A 269 -34.29 -9.19 -9.19
CA ALA A 269 -34.78 -8.57 -10.40
C ALA A 269 -35.87 -7.54 -10.06
N GLU A 270 -35.47 -6.32 -9.72
CA GLU A 270 -36.30 -5.14 -9.95
C GLU A 270 -36.30 -4.93 -11.47
N GLU A 271 -37.27 -5.61 -12.10
CA GLU A 271 -37.95 -5.25 -13.35
C GLU A 271 -37.07 -4.55 -14.40
N SER A 272 -36.25 -5.34 -15.09
CA SER A 272 -35.73 -4.96 -16.41
C SER A 272 -36.91 -4.95 -17.38
N ALA A 273 -37.58 -3.81 -17.49
CA ALA A 273 -38.62 -3.58 -18.48
C ALA A 273 -37.95 -3.50 -19.85
N LEU A 274 -37.82 -4.65 -20.53
CA LEU A 274 -37.44 -4.69 -21.94
C LEU A 274 -38.53 -3.96 -22.73
N LEU A 275 -38.12 -2.98 -23.53
CA LEU A 275 -39.04 -2.27 -24.42
C LEU A 275 -39.23 -3.15 -25.68
N PRO A 276 -40.46 -3.62 -25.98
CA PRO A 276 -40.70 -4.63 -27.02
C PRO A 276 -40.33 -4.16 -28.43
N ASP A 277 -40.40 -2.85 -28.68
CA ASP A 277 -40.13 -2.24 -29.99
C ASP A 277 -38.74 -1.56 -30.09
N ALA A 278 -37.92 -1.65 -29.04
CA ALA A 278 -36.59 -1.06 -29.04
C ALA A 278 -35.53 -1.99 -29.69
N PRO A 279 -34.56 -1.44 -30.44
CA PRO A 279 -33.41 -2.22 -30.94
C PRO A 279 -32.68 -2.97 -29.81
N PRO A 280 -32.07 -4.13 -30.08
CA PRO A 280 -31.40 -4.94 -29.05
C PRO A 280 -30.28 -4.18 -28.34
N GLU A 281 -29.56 -3.31 -29.06
CA GLU A 281 -28.52 -2.44 -28.48
C GLU A 281 -29.09 -1.44 -27.45
N VAL A 282 -30.30 -0.95 -27.69
CA VAL A 282 -30.99 -0.02 -26.78
C VAL A 282 -31.45 -0.75 -25.53
N ASN A 283 -32.02 -1.95 -25.69
CA ASN A 283 -32.41 -2.80 -24.56
C ASN A 283 -31.21 -3.24 -23.72
N GLN A 284 -30.06 -3.53 -24.35
CA GLN A 284 -28.82 -3.81 -23.63
C GLN A 284 -28.36 -2.59 -22.82
N LYS A 285 -28.32 -1.40 -23.45
CA LYS A 285 -27.96 -0.15 -22.75
C LYS A 285 -28.92 0.15 -21.60
N LEU A 286 -30.22 -0.08 -21.79
CA LEU A 286 -31.23 0.12 -20.75
C LEU A 286 -31.01 -0.82 -19.56
N ALA A 287 -30.69 -2.10 -19.82
CA ALA A 287 -30.34 -3.06 -18.79
C ALA A 287 -29.08 -2.65 -18.00
N GLU A 288 -28.04 -2.14 -18.68
CA GLU A 288 -26.84 -1.63 -18.03
C GLU A 288 -27.13 -0.40 -17.15
N LEU A 289 -27.96 0.54 -17.62
CA LEU A 289 -28.36 1.72 -16.85
C LEU A 289 -29.20 1.33 -15.61
N TYR A 290 -30.10 0.36 -15.74
CA TYR A 290 -30.86 -0.17 -14.60
C TYR A 290 -29.96 -0.85 -13.56
N ALA A 291 -28.99 -1.65 -14.00
CA ALA A 291 -28.00 -2.25 -13.11
C ALA A 291 -27.17 -1.18 -12.37
N ALA A 292 -26.74 -0.14 -13.08
CA ALA A 292 -26.00 0.99 -12.49
C ALA A 292 -26.85 1.76 -11.47
N ALA A 293 -28.13 2.03 -11.78
CA ALA A 293 -29.06 2.70 -10.87
C ALA A 293 -29.27 1.91 -9.57
N SER A 294 -29.46 0.59 -9.66
CA SER A 294 -29.58 -0.30 -8.50
C SER A 294 -28.34 -0.23 -7.60
N LEU A 295 -27.15 -0.30 -8.19
CA LEU A 295 -25.89 -0.20 -7.46
C LEU A 295 -25.74 1.17 -6.75
N TYR A 296 -26.13 2.27 -7.40
CA TYR A 296 -26.11 3.58 -6.77
C TYR A 296 -27.11 3.69 -5.61
N ARG A 297 -28.32 3.12 -5.74
CA ARG A 297 -29.31 3.07 -4.65
C ARG A 297 -28.76 2.31 -3.43
N GLN A 298 -28.16 1.14 -3.64
CA GLN A 298 -27.51 0.36 -2.57
C GLN A 298 -26.37 1.14 -1.89
N LYS A 299 -25.54 1.81 -2.68
CA LYS A 299 -24.44 2.64 -2.17
C LYS A 299 -24.95 3.85 -1.38
N ILE A 300 -26.02 4.49 -1.84
CA ILE A 300 -26.68 5.59 -1.12
C ILE A 300 -27.23 5.09 0.22
N ALA A 301 -27.91 3.94 0.26
CA ALA A 301 -28.40 3.35 1.51
C ALA A 301 -27.25 3.08 2.50
N THR A 302 -26.14 2.54 2.00
CA THR A 302 -24.94 2.25 2.80
C THR A 302 -24.25 3.53 3.30
N LEU A 303 -24.23 4.60 2.51
CA LEU A 303 -23.63 5.87 2.91
C LEU A 303 -24.53 6.66 3.85
N ALA A 304 -25.85 6.61 3.64
CA ALA A 304 -26.84 7.29 4.47
C ALA A 304 -26.98 6.67 5.87
N SER A 305 -26.70 5.37 6.03
CA SER A 305 -26.72 4.70 7.33
C SER A 305 -25.52 5.06 8.23
N LYS A 306 -24.48 5.72 7.68
CA LYS A 306 -23.33 6.20 8.45
C LYS A 306 -23.65 7.50 9.19
N PRO A 307 -22.96 7.79 10.32
CA PRO A 307 -23.10 9.07 11.01
C PRO A 307 -22.78 10.26 10.10
N ALA A 308 -23.40 11.43 10.34
CA ALA A 308 -23.31 12.61 9.47
C ALA A 308 -21.88 13.03 9.08
N GLY A 309 -20.91 12.89 9.99
CA GLY A 309 -19.49 13.18 9.73
C GLY A 309 -18.74 12.14 8.88
N GLN A 310 -19.40 11.07 8.45
CA GLN A 310 -18.83 9.95 7.69
C GLN A 310 -19.59 9.65 6.39
N GLN A 311 -20.58 10.47 6.02
CA GLN A 311 -21.36 10.33 4.78
C GLN A 311 -20.64 10.89 3.55
N PHE A 312 -19.32 10.74 3.48
CA PHE A 312 -18.51 11.26 2.38
C PHE A 312 -18.96 10.65 1.04
N GLY A 313 -19.21 11.50 0.06
CA GLY A 313 -19.62 11.07 -1.29
C GLY A 313 -21.11 10.75 -1.46
N LEU A 314 -21.94 10.95 -0.43
CA LEU A 314 -23.40 10.74 -0.52
C LEU A 314 -24.05 11.65 -1.57
N GLU A 315 -23.74 12.94 -1.56
CA GLU A 315 -24.28 13.91 -2.53
C GLU A 315 -23.84 13.61 -3.96
N MET A 316 -22.57 13.24 -4.16
CA MET A 316 -22.06 12.84 -5.48
C MET A 316 -22.79 11.59 -5.99
N THR A 317 -22.95 10.58 -5.14
CA THR A 317 -23.62 9.32 -5.52
C THR A 317 -25.10 9.56 -5.84
N ARG A 318 -25.79 10.45 -5.11
CA ARG A 318 -27.16 10.90 -5.43
C ARG A 318 -27.23 11.59 -6.79
N LYS A 319 -26.27 12.45 -7.12
CA LYS A 319 -26.22 13.12 -8.42
C LYS A 319 -25.98 12.15 -9.58
N LEU A 320 -25.14 11.13 -9.37
CA LEU A 320 -24.93 10.08 -10.36
C LEU A 320 -26.21 9.27 -10.59
N LEU A 321 -26.90 8.86 -9.53
CA LEU A 321 -28.19 8.18 -9.64
C LEU A 321 -29.20 9.01 -10.42
N GLN A 322 -29.34 10.30 -10.09
CA GLN A 322 -30.27 11.20 -10.78
C GLN A 322 -29.97 11.32 -12.28
N ASN A 323 -28.70 11.39 -12.67
CA ASN A 323 -28.30 11.45 -14.08
C ASN A 323 -28.64 10.14 -14.80
N THR A 324 -28.37 8.99 -14.17
CA THR A 324 -28.69 7.67 -14.73
C THR A 324 -30.20 7.49 -14.90
N GLU A 325 -31.01 7.87 -13.91
CA GLU A 325 -32.47 7.79 -13.99
C GLU A 325 -33.04 8.74 -15.06
N ALA A 326 -32.46 9.92 -15.25
CA ALA A 326 -32.84 10.82 -16.33
C ALA A 326 -32.52 10.22 -17.72
N GLU A 327 -31.40 9.51 -17.86
CA GLU A 327 -31.04 8.83 -19.11
C GLU A 327 -31.99 7.65 -19.40
N ILE A 328 -32.33 6.85 -18.38
CA ILE A 328 -33.35 5.80 -18.47
C ILE A 328 -34.67 6.38 -18.97
N ALA A 329 -35.20 7.43 -18.30
CA ALA A 329 -36.47 8.05 -18.67
C ALA A 329 -36.45 8.61 -20.11
N THR A 330 -35.31 9.16 -20.56
CA THR A 330 -35.16 9.67 -21.92
C THR A 330 -35.23 8.53 -22.96
N ILE A 331 -34.63 7.38 -22.65
CA ILE A 331 -34.67 6.21 -23.54
C ILE A 331 -36.08 5.62 -23.55
N GLU A 332 -36.71 5.44 -22.39
CA GLU A 332 -38.07 4.92 -22.31
C GLU A 332 -39.07 5.80 -23.04
N GLN A 333 -39.03 7.11 -22.84
CA GLN A 333 -39.91 8.06 -23.55
C GLN A 333 -39.72 8.00 -25.08
N LYS A 334 -38.50 7.71 -25.54
CA LYS A 334 -38.19 7.63 -26.98
C LYS A 334 -38.75 6.36 -27.63
N TYR A 335 -38.90 5.28 -26.87
CA TYR A 335 -39.29 3.96 -27.39
C TYR A 335 -40.59 3.40 -26.79
N SER A 336 -41.34 4.19 -26.02
CA SER A 336 -42.69 3.83 -25.51
C SER A 336 -43.83 4.25 -26.46
N GLY A 337 -43.54 4.51 -27.73
CA GLY A 337 -44.49 5.05 -28.72
C GLY A 337 -44.47 4.31 -30.03
#